data_AF-A0A821XEJ6-F1
#
_entry.id   AF-A0A821XEJ6-F1
#
_cell.length_a   1.000
_cell.length_b   1.000
_cell.length_c   1.000
_cell.angle_alpha   90.00
_cell.angle_beta   90.00
_cell.angle_gamma   90.00
#
_symmetry.space_group_name_H-M   'P 1'
#
loop_
_entity.id
_entity.type
_entity.pdbx_description
1 polymer ?
#
loop_
_entity_poly.entity_id
_entity_poly.type
_entity_poly.pdbx_seq_one_letter_code
_entity_poly.pdbx_strand_id
1 'polypeptide(L)'
;MNTCQCVTNVWTGPYCQTPMRILWAFDNNLDDLYNNFPGVGSNGPTYSSPGITGYGTCLYLTAASSQSVTVLTPPFLNMALTSFSLLAWVKATSLHNTATGPYSDNAIFGQCQQTVQDECLHIIVRNQYIYLGFFADDISGVTLLSANTWYHVCIRWNNTKYDSILVYLDGLCLRL
;
A
#
# COMPACT_ATOMS: atom_id res chain seq x y z
N MET A 1 34.01 -1.72 7.43
CA MET A 1 32.71 -1.91 6.76
C MET A 1 31.68 -1.19 7.61
N ASN A 2 31.24 -0.01 7.19
CA ASN A 2 30.42 0.88 8.01
C ASN A 2 28.95 0.60 7.68
N THR A 3 28.31 -0.32 8.40
CA THR A 3 26.90 -0.70 8.18
C THR A 3 25.97 0.02 9.15
N CYS A 4 24.77 0.37 8.68
CA CYS A 4 23.70 0.86 9.55
C CYS A 4 23.23 -0.25 10.50
N GLN A 5 23.09 0.07 11.78
CA GLN A 5 22.58 -0.84 12.80
C GLN A 5 21.28 -0.29 13.39
N CYS A 6 20.29 -1.16 13.57
CA CYS A 6 19.06 -0.85 14.28
C CYS A 6 19.26 -1.16 15.76
N VAL A 7 19.22 -0.13 16.60
CA VAL A 7 19.24 -0.29 18.06
C VAL A 7 18.03 0.46 18.60
N THR A 8 17.13 -0.26 19.28
CA THR A 8 16.00 0.35 20.01
C THR A 8 15.21 1.37 19.16
N ASN A 9 14.81 0.99 17.94
CA ASN A 9 14.07 1.82 16.98
C ASN A 9 14.80 3.07 16.45
N VAL A 10 16.12 3.16 16.65
CA VAL A 10 16.98 4.22 16.11
C VAL A 10 18.03 3.59 15.19
N TRP A 11 18.17 4.13 13.99
CA TRP A 11 19.23 3.75 13.05
C TRP A 11 20.44 4.65 13.25
N THR A 12 21.58 4.10 13.67
CA THR A 12 22.80 4.88 13.93
C THR A 12 23.91 4.53 12.94
N GLY A 13 24.52 5.55 12.31
CA GLY A 13 25.65 5.40 11.39
C GLY A 13 25.75 6.56 10.36
N PRO A 14 26.94 6.81 9.77
CA PRO A 14 27.18 7.96 8.88
C PRO A 14 26.42 7.90 7.54
N TYR A 15 25.78 6.77 7.24
CA TYR A 15 24.93 6.57 6.06
C TYR A 15 23.48 6.25 6.44
N CYS A 16 23.11 6.38 7.71
CA CYS A 16 21.73 6.15 8.13
C CYS A 16 20.92 7.39 7.81
N GLN A 17 20.38 7.44 6.60
CA GLN A 17 19.21 8.26 6.36
C GLN A 17 18.10 7.73 7.26
N THR A 18 17.48 8.60 8.05
CA THR A 18 16.27 8.22 8.79
C THR A 18 15.25 7.77 7.75
N PRO A 19 14.75 6.52 7.80
CA PRO A 19 13.74 6.09 6.85
C PRO A 19 12.55 7.04 6.97
N MET A 20 12.10 7.60 5.85
CA MET A 20 10.84 8.32 5.81
C MET A 20 9.74 7.37 6.27
N ARG A 21 9.08 7.73 7.36
CA ARG A 21 7.95 6.95 7.91
C ARG A 21 6.69 7.75 7.70
N ILE A 22 5.77 7.17 6.95
CA ILE A 22 4.45 7.71 6.67
C ILE A 22 3.46 6.72 7.25
N LEU A 23 2.50 7.23 8.01
CA LEU A 23 1.46 6.40 8.62
C LEU A 23 0.15 7.16 8.56
N TRP A 24 -0.78 6.70 7.73
CA TRP A 24 -2.18 7.08 7.80
C TRP A 24 -2.90 6.11 8.71
N ALA A 25 -3.26 6.56 9.92
CA ALA A 25 -4.01 5.74 10.88
C ALA A 25 -5.51 5.66 10.54
N PHE A 26 -6.00 6.62 9.75
CA PHE A 26 -7.40 6.78 9.37
C PHE A 26 -8.37 6.95 10.56
N ASP A 27 -7.88 7.47 11.70
CA ASP A 27 -8.67 7.77 12.90
C ASP A 27 -9.52 9.04 12.74
N ASN A 28 -10.57 8.94 11.91
CA ASN A 28 -11.49 10.01 11.51
C ASN A 28 -10.84 11.21 10.79
N ASN A 29 -9.63 11.03 10.28
CA ASN A 29 -8.93 12.01 9.46
C ASN A 29 -8.05 11.32 8.41
N LEU A 30 -7.54 12.09 7.45
CA LEU A 30 -6.65 11.62 6.38
C LEU A 30 -5.22 12.13 6.56
N ASP A 31 -4.88 12.71 7.71
CA ASP A 31 -3.55 13.21 7.97
C ASP A 31 -2.63 12.01 8.25
N ASP A 32 -1.40 12.05 7.73
CA ASP A 32 -0.39 11.13 8.21
C ASP A 32 0.08 11.56 9.60
N LEU A 33 0.72 10.64 10.34
CA LEU A 33 1.19 10.86 11.71
C LEU A 33 2.00 12.15 11.92
N TYR A 34 2.72 12.62 10.90
CA TYR A 34 3.55 13.82 10.96
C TYR A 34 2.99 15.01 10.17
N ASN A 35 1.81 14.85 9.55
CA ASN A 35 1.18 15.83 8.68
C ASN A 35 2.09 16.36 7.55
N ASN A 36 2.96 15.47 7.04
CA ASN A 36 3.85 15.74 5.92
C ASN A 36 3.22 15.38 4.56
N PHE A 37 2.22 14.49 4.57
CA PHE A 37 1.53 13.92 3.41
C PHE A 37 0.03 13.80 3.70
N PRO A 38 -0.68 14.89 4.03
CA PRO A 38 -2.11 14.83 4.30
C PRO A 38 -2.87 14.35 3.06
N GLY A 39 -3.86 13.48 3.28
CA GLY A 39 -4.75 12.99 2.25
C GLY A 39 -5.95 13.90 2.01
N VAL A 40 -6.49 13.88 0.79
CA VAL A 40 -7.77 14.51 0.44
C VAL A 40 -8.69 13.44 -0.15
N GLY A 41 -9.87 13.30 0.44
CA GLY A 41 -10.89 12.38 -0.01
C GLY A 41 -11.65 12.92 -1.22
N SER A 42 -11.88 12.06 -2.20
CA SER A 42 -12.75 12.32 -3.36
C SER A 42 -14.05 11.56 -3.22
N ASN A 43 -15.17 12.20 -3.54
CA ASN A 43 -16.53 11.63 -3.49
C ASN A 43 -16.96 11.12 -2.09
N GLY A 44 -16.42 11.75 -1.04
CA GLY A 44 -16.83 11.55 0.36
C GLY A 44 -16.50 10.19 0.97
N PRO A 45 -15.20 9.78 1.04
CA PRO A 45 -14.80 8.62 1.83
C PRO A 45 -15.30 8.72 3.27
N THR A 46 -15.64 7.57 3.85
CA THR A 46 -16.13 7.50 5.23
C THR A 46 -15.15 6.72 6.10
N TYR A 47 -15.36 6.78 7.41
CA TYR A 47 -14.60 5.99 8.37
C TYR A 47 -15.51 4.96 9.01
N SER A 48 -14.98 3.75 9.21
CA SER A 48 -15.70 2.68 9.89
C SER A 48 -14.85 2.19 11.06
N SER A 49 -15.43 2.18 12.25
CA SER A 49 -14.80 1.56 13.41
C SER A 49 -15.06 0.06 13.39
N PRO A 50 -14.06 -0.81 13.64
CA PRO A 50 -14.30 -2.23 13.86
C PRO A 50 -15.04 -2.52 15.18
N GLY A 51 -15.46 -1.50 15.95
CA GLY A 51 -16.26 -1.65 17.16
C GLY A 51 -15.45 -2.04 18.41
N ILE A 52 -14.13 -2.15 18.30
CA ILE A 52 -13.24 -2.32 19.45
C ILE A 52 -12.88 -0.93 19.96
N THR A 53 -13.38 -0.58 21.14
CA THR A 53 -13.15 0.72 21.80
C THR A 53 -11.65 0.94 22.03
N GLY A 54 -11.04 1.88 21.30
CA GLY A 54 -9.71 2.37 21.66
C GLY A 54 -8.93 3.04 20.54
N TYR A 55 -8.81 2.42 19.37
CA TYR A 55 -7.98 2.88 18.25
C TYR A 55 -8.41 2.21 16.94
N GLY A 56 -8.21 2.89 15.81
CA GLY A 56 -8.23 2.30 14.47
C GLY A 56 -9.58 2.31 13.78
N THR A 57 -10.09 3.49 13.41
CA THR A 57 -11.09 3.52 12.33
C THR A 57 -10.41 3.23 11.00
N CYS A 58 -11.00 2.37 10.17
CA CYS A 58 -10.52 2.19 8.82
C CYS A 58 -11.14 3.24 7.89
N LEU A 59 -10.38 3.63 6.87
CA LEU A 59 -10.94 4.29 5.70
C LEU A 59 -11.85 3.30 4.97
N TYR A 60 -13.10 3.70 4.73
CA TYR A 60 -14.08 2.93 3.98
C TYR A 60 -14.35 3.60 2.64
N LEU A 61 -14.12 2.86 1.55
CA LEU A 61 -14.29 3.32 0.18
C LEU A 61 -15.34 2.47 -0.54
N THR A 62 -16.27 3.15 -1.22
CA THR A 62 -17.35 2.53 -1.98
C THR A 62 -17.11 2.71 -3.48
N ALA A 63 -16.92 1.61 -4.21
CA ALA A 63 -16.69 1.63 -5.65
C ALA A 63 -17.83 2.29 -6.44
N ALA A 64 -19.08 2.06 -6.04
CA ALA A 64 -20.28 2.64 -6.67
C ALA A 64 -20.32 4.18 -6.61
N SER A 65 -19.56 4.79 -5.69
CA SER A 65 -19.43 6.24 -5.55
C SER A 65 -18.07 6.76 -6.05
N SER A 66 -17.26 5.90 -6.68
CA SER A 66 -15.92 6.24 -7.18
C SER A 66 -15.05 6.95 -6.14
N GLN A 67 -15.04 6.44 -4.92
CA GLN A 67 -14.33 7.05 -3.80
C GLN A 67 -12.84 6.72 -3.82
N SER A 68 -12.02 7.70 -3.45
CA SER A 68 -10.57 7.56 -3.34
C SER A 68 -9.98 8.58 -2.37
N VAL A 69 -8.70 8.42 -2.03
CA VAL A 69 -7.90 9.40 -1.32
C VAL A 69 -6.64 9.66 -2.13
N THR A 70 -6.30 10.93 -2.31
CA THR A 70 -5.04 11.36 -2.93
C THR A 70 -4.17 12.08 -1.91
N VAL A 71 -2.85 11.99 -2.05
CA VAL A 71 -1.94 12.80 -1.24
C VAL A 71 -2.00 14.24 -1.75
N LEU A 72 -2.23 15.20 -0.85
CA LEU A 72 -2.42 16.61 -1.21
C LEU A 72 -1.09 17.32 -1.44
N THR A 73 -0.16 17.22 -0.49
CA THR A 73 1.10 17.97 -0.53
C THR A 73 2.19 17.23 0.22
N PRO A 74 3.36 16.99 -0.42
CA PRO A 74 3.53 17.01 -1.88
C PRO A 74 2.61 15.97 -2.55
N PRO A 75 2.14 16.19 -3.78
CA PRO A 75 1.16 15.31 -4.44
C PRO A 75 1.77 13.98 -4.92
N PHE A 76 2.93 13.60 -4.39
CA PHE A 76 3.64 12.36 -4.68
C PHE A 76 4.60 12.05 -3.53
N LEU A 77 4.89 10.76 -3.37
CA LEU A 77 5.98 10.27 -2.56
C LEU A 77 7.22 10.14 -3.45
N ASN A 78 8.33 10.75 -3.07
CA ASN A 78 9.59 10.58 -3.81
C ASN A 78 10.16 9.18 -3.54
N MET A 79 9.79 8.22 -4.40
CA MET A 79 10.22 6.83 -4.34
C MET A 79 11.25 6.48 -5.44
N ALA A 80 11.61 7.44 -6.29
CA ALA A 80 12.47 7.24 -7.44
C ALA A 80 13.85 6.69 -7.00
N LEU A 81 14.26 5.57 -7.61
CA LEU A 81 15.54 4.92 -7.33
C LEU A 81 15.74 4.60 -5.84
N THR A 82 14.66 4.36 -5.08
CA THR A 82 14.73 4.00 -3.66
C THR A 82 14.13 2.61 -3.41
N SER A 83 14.62 1.94 -2.37
CA SER A 83 13.94 0.77 -1.80
C SER A 83 12.87 1.25 -0.84
N PHE A 84 11.69 0.63 -0.85
CA PHE A 84 10.60 0.97 0.07
C PHE A 84 9.90 -0.28 0.59
N SER A 85 9.21 -0.11 1.71
CA SER A 85 8.25 -1.09 2.19
C SER A 85 6.91 -0.41 2.40
N LEU A 86 5.84 -1.09 2.01
CA LEU A 86 4.46 -0.66 2.28
C LEU A 86 3.79 -1.70 3.16
N LEU A 87 3.07 -1.25 4.18
CA LEU A 87 2.24 -2.11 5.02
C LEU A 87 0.82 -1.54 5.03
N ALA A 88 -0.16 -2.41 4.85
CA ALA A 88 -1.57 -2.04 4.88
C ALA A 88 -2.41 -3.16 5.46
N TRP A 89 -3.41 -2.81 6.27
CA TRP A 89 -4.53 -3.70 6.58
C TRP A 89 -5.63 -3.42 5.57
N VAL A 90 -6.08 -4.46 4.87
CA VAL A 90 -7.13 -4.33 3.85
C VAL A 90 -8.23 -5.35 4.06
N LYS A 91 -9.47 -4.93 3.81
CA LYS A 91 -10.66 -5.80 3.80
C LYS A 91 -11.56 -5.38 2.64
N ALA A 92 -11.54 -6.16 1.58
CA ALA A 92 -12.46 -5.97 0.47
C ALA A 92 -13.85 -6.53 0.83
N THR A 93 -14.91 -5.73 0.71
CA THR A 93 -16.30 -6.19 0.92
C THR A 93 -16.81 -7.02 -0.25
N SER A 94 -16.27 -6.78 -1.44
CA SER A 94 -16.43 -7.57 -2.65
C SER A 94 -15.09 -7.63 -3.38
N LEU A 95 -14.78 -8.76 -4.01
CA LEU A 95 -13.63 -8.92 -4.88
C LEU A 95 -14.11 -9.16 -6.30
N HIS A 96 -13.60 -8.38 -7.25
CA HIS A 96 -13.82 -8.64 -8.66
C HIS A 96 -13.05 -9.89 -9.08
N ASN A 97 -13.76 -10.94 -9.51
CA ASN A 97 -13.21 -12.27 -9.77
C ASN A 97 -13.48 -12.81 -11.19
N THR A 98 -13.86 -11.95 -12.13
CA THR A 98 -14.28 -12.42 -13.46
C THR A 98 -13.09 -12.54 -14.40
N ALA A 99 -12.69 -13.77 -14.71
CA ALA A 99 -11.72 -14.09 -15.77
C ALA A 99 -12.18 -13.66 -17.19
N THR A 100 -13.41 -13.19 -17.33
CA THR A 100 -14.10 -12.91 -18.61
C THR A 100 -14.58 -11.47 -18.77
N GLY A 101 -14.27 -10.57 -17.83
CA GLY A 101 -14.56 -9.13 -17.91
C GLY A 101 -13.28 -8.30 -17.89
N PRO A 102 -13.31 -6.98 -18.15
CA PRO A 102 -12.14 -6.14 -17.93
C PRO A 102 -11.66 -6.36 -16.50
N TYR A 103 -10.37 -6.69 -16.33
CA TYR A 103 -9.77 -6.85 -15.00
C TYR A 103 -10.11 -5.60 -14.19
N SER A 104 -10.93 -5.76 -13.17
CA SER A 104 -11.32 -4.67 -12.28
C SER A 104 -10.38 -4.72 -11.10
N ASP A 105 -9.36 -3.87 -11.17
CA ASP A 105 -8.36 -3.76 -10.14
C ASP A 105 -8.97 -3.06 -8.93
N ASN A 106 -8.81 -3.66 -7.75
CA ASN A 106 -9.16 -3.02 -6.49
C ASN A 106 -7.89 -2.35 -5.97
N ALA A 107 -7.77 -1.05 -6.15
CA ALA A 107 -6.57 -0.31 -5.75
C ALA A 107 -6.44 -0.24 -4.22
N ILE A 108 -5.24 -0.55 -3.74
CA ILE A 108 -4.83 -0.33 -2.33
C ILE A 108 -3.98 0.94 -2.26
N PHE A 109 -2.97 1.03 -3.11
CA PHE A 109 -2.06 2.16 -3.21
C PHE A 109 -1.51 2.25 -4.63
N GLY A 110 -1.26 3.46 -5.12
CA GLY A 110 -0.62 3.64 -6.40
C GLY A 110 -0.05 5.04 -6.55
N GLN A 111 0.94 5.15 -7.41
CA GLN A 111 1.51 6.41 -7.85
C GLN A 111 1.87 6.29 -9.32
N CYS A 112 1.26 7.13 -10.15
CA CYS A 112 1.38 7.05 -11.59
C CYS A 112 1.91 8.36 -12.14
N GLN A 113 3.07 8.31 -12.82
CA GLN A 113 3.52 9.44 -13.62
C GLN A 113 2.80 9.42 -14.97
N GLN A 114 2.86 8.28 -15.66
CA GLN A 114 2.18 8.01 -16.92
C GLN A 114 1.78 6.54 -16.98
N THR A 115 0.75 6.22 -17.77
CA THR A 115 0.36 4.83 -18.08
C THR A 115 1.27 4.26 -19.18
N VAL A 116 2.58 4.24 -18.90
CA VAL A 116 3.65 3.72 -19.74
C VAL A 116 4.42 2.69 -18.92
N GLN A 117 5.06 1.73 -19.60
CA GLN A 117 5.83 0.67 -18.97
C GLN A 117 6.78 1.25 -17.91
N ASP A 118 6.78 0.65 -16.71
CA ASP A 118 7.64 1.00 -15.58
C ASP A 118 7.39 2.37 -14.91
N GLU A 119 6.40 3.17 -15.36
CA GLU A 119 6.15 4.54 -14.85
C GLU A 119 4.91 4.69 -13.96
N CYS A 120 4.25 3.57 -13.64
CA CYS A 120 3.00 3.58 -12.87
C CYS A 120 3.00 2.47 -11.81
N LEU A 121 3.46 2.81 -10.62
CA LEU A 121 3.41 1.91 -9.46
C LEU A 121 1.96 1.67 -9.07
N HIS A 122 1.59 0.41 -8.92
CA HIS A 122 0.28 0.03 -8.42
C HIS A 122 0.37 -1.20 -7.53
N ILE A 123 -0.38 -1.13 -6.43
CA ILE A 123 -0.61 -2.21 -5.48
C ILE A 123 -2.10 -2.43 -5.46
N ILE A 124 -2.51 -3.58 -5.97
CA ILE A 124 -3.91 -3.86 -6.30
C ILE A 124 -4.29 -5.27 -5.87
N VAL A 125 -5.59 -5.52 -5.75
CA VAL A 125 -6.14 -6.87 -5.80
C VAL A 125 -6.74 -7.10 -7.19
N ARG A 126 -6.22 -8.09 -7.90
CA ARG A 126 -6.69 -8.54 -9.22
C ARG A 126 -6.87 -10.05 -9.16
N ASN A 127 -7.97 -10.58 -9.70
CA ASN A 127 -8.28 -12.03 -9.66
C ASN A 127 -8.18 -12.64 -8.25
N GLN A 128 -8.44 -11.85 -7.20
CA GLN A 128 -8.29 -12.21 -5.78
C GLN A 128 -6.83 -12.46 -5.32
N TYR A 129 -5.82 -12.06 -6.07
CA TYR A 129 -4.44 -12.03 -5.63
C TYR A 129 -3.96 -10.59 -5.45
N ILE A 130 -3.04 -10.37 -4.52
CA ILE A 130 -2.33 -9.11 -4.41
C ILE A 130 -1.31 -9.03 -5.55
N TYR A 131 -1.28 -7.90 -6.25
CA TYR A 131 -0.23 -7.59 -7.20
C TYR A 131 0.53 -6.37 -6.71
N LEU A 132 1.84 -6.41 -6.89
CA LEU A 132 2.70 -5.23 -6.93
C LEU A 132 3.27 -5.18 -8.34
N GLY A 133 3.12 -4.05 -9.00
CA GLY A 133 3.69 -3.88 -10.32
C GLY A 133 3.98 -2.43 -10.63
N PHE A 134 4.76 -2.27 -11.68
CA PHE A 134 4.66 -1.08 -12.51
C PHE A 134 3.83 -1.43 -13.74
N PHE A 135 3.26 -0.44 -14.43
CA PHE A 135 2.46 -0.74 -15.61
C PHE A 135 3.20 -1.69 -16.56
N ALA A 136 2.54 -2.79 -16.96
CA ALA A 136 3.09 -3.85 -17.81
C ALA A 136 4.28 -4.65 -17.23
N ASP A 137 4.55 -4.55 -15.92
CA ASP A 137 5.56 -5.32 -15.19
C ASP A 137 5.05 -5.65 -13.79
N ASP A 138 4.06 -6.55 -13.73
CA ASP A 138 3.39 -6.92 -12.49
C ASP A 138 3.92 -8.23 -11.93
N ILE A 139 4.00 -8.30 -10.60
CA ILE A 139 4.27 -9.51 -9.86
C ILE A 139 3.08 -9.83 -8.95
N SER A 140 2.57 -11.06 -9.03
CA SER A 140 1.45 -11.55 -8.23
C SER A 140 1.89 -12.31 -6.98
N GLY A 141 1.27 -12.06 -5.84
CA GLY A 141 1.33 -12.98 -4.69
C GLY A 141 0.64 -14.32 -4.99
N VAL A 142 0.89 -15.33 -4.15
CA VAL A 142 0.37 -16.70 -4.35
C VAL A 142 -0.88 -17.02 -3.53
N THR A 143 -1.31 -16.12 -2.64
CA THR A 143 -2.47 -16.35 -1.77
C THR A 143 -3.74 -15.82 -2.40
N LEU A 144 -4.75 -16.68 -2.45
CA LEU A 144 -6.10 -16.32 -2.86
C LEU A 144 -6.84 -15.62 -1.71
N LEU A 145 -7.27 -14.39 -1.93
CA LEU A 145 -8.03 -13.58 -0.97
C LEU A 145 -9.52 -13.93 -1.01
N SER A 146 -10.16 -13.82 0.15
CA SER A 146 -11.62 -13.91 0.31
C SER A 146 -12.20 -12.54 0.65
N ALA A 147 -13.41 -12.26 0.17
CA ALA A 147 -14.14 -11.07 0.58
C ALA A 147 -14.48 -11.13 2.08
N ASN A 148 -14.61 -9.96 2.70
CA ASN A 148 -14.95 -9.76 4.10
C ASN A 148 -13.93 -10.28 5.12
N THR A 149 -12.72 -10.62 4.68
CA THR A 149 -11.60 -11.00 5.54
C THR A 149 -10.59 -9.85 5.62
N TRP A 150 -10.09 -9.58 6.82
CA TRP A 150 -8.96 -8.67 7.02
C TRP A 150 -7.66 -9.37 6.68
N TYR A 151 -6.81 -8.66 5.96
CA TYR A 151 -5.49 -9.13 5.56
C TYR A 151 -4.44 -8.08 5.88
N HIS A 152 -3.35 -8.49 6.51
CA HIS A 152 -2.16 -7.66 6.66
C HIS A 152 -1.24 -7.85 5.46
N VAL A 153 -1.24 -6.88 4.55
CA VAL A 153 -0.41 -6.84 3.35
C VAL A 153 0.90 -6.13 3.68
N CYS A 154 2.02 -6.84 3.55
CA CYS A 154 3.34 -6.21 3.57
C CYS A 154 3.99 -6.37 2.22
N ILE A 155 4.57 -5.30 1.70
CA ILE A 155 5.28 -5.27 0.43
C ILE A 155 6.68 -4.73 0.67
N ARG A 156 7.65 -5.33 0.00
CA ARG A 156 9.02 -4.83 -0.05
C ARG A 156 9.46 -4.69 -1.50
N TRP A 157 9.96 -3.51 -1.87
CA TRP A 157 10.63 -3.24 -3.12
C TRP A 157 12.11 -2.97 -2.87
N ASN A 158 12.98 -3.55 -3.70
CA ASN A 158 14.42 -3.37 -3.61
C ASN A 158 15.00 -2.86 -4.94
N ASN A 159 15.45 -1.61 -4.94
CA ASN A 159 16.03 -0.95 -6.12
C ASN A 159 17.37 -1.56 -6.60
N THR A 160 18.04 -2.39 -5.80
CA THR A 160 19.31 -3.06 -6.17
C THR A 160 19.12 -4.49 -6.64
N LYS A 161 17.96 -5.08 -6.36
CA LYS A 161 17.57 -6.42 -6.77
C LYS A 161 16.13 -6.33 -7.25
N TYR A 162 15.98 -6.07 -8.54
CA TYR A 162 14.69 -6.01 -9.23
C TYR A 162 13.79 -7.24 -8.92
N ASP A 163 14.36 -8.32 -8.41
CA ASP A 163 13.68 -9.59 -8.14
C ASP A 163 13.22 -9.80 -6.68
N SER A 164 13.52 -8.91 -5.72
CA SER A 164 13.11 -9.14 -4.32
C SER A 164 11.85 -8.37 -3.95
N ILE A 165 10.76 -8.71 -4.65
CA ILE A 165 9.40 -8.37 -4.24
C ILE A 165 8.90 -9.47 -3.32
N LEU A 166 8.59 -9.11 -2.08
CA LEU A 166 7.99 -10.02 -1.11
C LEU A 166 6.66 -9.44 -0.67
N VAL A 167 5.59 -10.16 -0.98
CA VAL A 167 4.27 -9.89 -0.41
C VAL A 167 4.15 -10.74 0.84
N TYR A 168 3.71 -10.19 1.95
CA TYR A 168 3.35 -10.96 3.13
C TYR A 168 1.87 -10.82 3.37
N LEU A 169 1.24 -11.92 3.75
CA LEU A 169 -0.16 -11.93 4.18
C LEU A 169 -0.21 -12.47 5.59
N ASP A 170 -0.68 -11.65 6.53
CA ASP A 170 -0.79 -12.01 7.95
C ASP A 170 0.54 -12.50 8.56
N GLY A 171 1.65 -11.90 8.09
CA GLY A 171 3.01 -12.23 8.53
C GLY A 171 3.65 -13.43 7.83
N LEU A 172 2.93 -14.14 6.96
CA LEU A 172 3.48 -15.22 6.14
C LEU A 172 4.17 -14.65 4.89
N CYS A 173 5.46 -14.95 4.71
CA CYS A 173 6.24 -14.57 3.53
C CYS A 173 5.72 -15.31 2.29
N LEU A 174 5.13 -14.58 1.34
CA LEU A 174 4.82 -15.07 0.01
C LEU A 174 6.07 -14.87 -0.84
N ARG A 175 7.00 -15.82 -0.72
CA ARG A 175 8.17 -15.89 -1.59
C ARG A 175 7.71 -16.47 -2.94
N LEU A 176 8.06 -15.78 -4.02
CA LEU A 176 7.96 -16.26 -5.40
C LEU A 176 9.03 -17.32 -5.66
#